data_AF-A0A2V2LR00-F1
#
_entry.id   AF-A0A2V2LR00-F1
#
_cell.length_a   1.000
_cell.length_b   1.000
_cell.length_c   1.000
_cell.angle_alpha   90.00
_cell.angle_beta   90.00
_cell.angle_gamma   90.00
#
_symmetry.space_group_name_H-M   'P 1'
#
loop_
_entity.id
_entity.type
_entity.pdbx_description
1 polymer ?
#
loop_
_entity_poly.entity_id
_entity_poly.type
_entity_poly.pdbx_seq_one_letter_code
_entity_poly.pdbx_strand_id
1 'polypeptide(L)'
;MTGATAAAQTPGPVPESLQRVLELPGQRGLMRVIDAMRGVPGPFTTDGCSGGLSAGWALLSDVVPGFTDAYAHRPPWETCCIAHDRAYHVAGGAREAEQGYAARLAADMALRACVAATPATEGAGSPSGTAPPYADLADAMFGAVRLGGGPCSGLPWRWGYGFAPCIPELP
;
A
#
# COMPACT_ATOMS: atom_id res chain seq x y z
N MET A 1 34.88 27.78 14.72
CA MET A 1 33.42 27.56 14.68
C MET A 1 33.16 26.40 13.74
N THR A 2 33.11 25.18 14.28
CA THR A 2 32.78 23.95 13.54
C THR A 2 31.26 23.77 13.59
N GLY A 3 30.61 23.95 12.45
CA GLY A 3 29.17 23.73 12.30
C GLY A 3 28.88 22.23 12.26
N ALA A 4 28.11 21.74 13.23
CA ALA A 4 27.54 20.40 13.18
C ALA A 4 26.33 20.42 12.25
N THR A 5 26.42 19.73 11.12
CA THR A 5 25.26 19.32 10.32
C THR A 5 24.44 18.33 11.14
N ALA A 6 23.27 18.76 11.62
CA ALA A 6 22.30 17.88 12.22
C ALA A 6 21.74 16.95 11.12
N ALA A 7 22.01 15.65 11.24
CA ALA A 7 21.32 14.65 10.44
C ALA A 7 19.82 14.70 10.81
N ALA A 8 18.97 14.81 9.79
CA ALA A 8 17.53 14.65 9.96
C ALA A 8 17.27 13.23 10.48
N GLN A 9 16.79 13.14 11.72
CA GLN A 9 16.35 11.87 12.30
C GLN A 9 15.03 11.49 11.61
N THR A 10 15.04 10.37 10.88
CA THR A 10 13.80 9.77 10.41
C THR A 10 12.96 9.42 11.64
N PRO A 11 11.72 9.92 11.78
CA PRO A 11 10.89 9.56 12.92
C PRO A 11 10.75 8.04 12.96
N GLY A 12 10.96 7.47 14.15
CA GLY A 12 10.77 6.04 14.38
C GLY A 12 9.34 5.59 14.08
N PRO A 13 9.09 4.28 13.90
CA PRO A 13 7.77 3.76 13.61
C PRO A 13 6.77 4.15 14.72
N VAL A 14 5.60 4.64 14.32
CA VAL A 14 4.49 4.95 15.25
C VAL A 14 4.08 3.65 15.95
N PRO A 15 3.96 3.62 17.30
CA PRO A 15 3.55 2.42 18.02
C PRO A 15 2.22 1.87 17.51
N GLU A 16 2.10 0.55 17.37
CA GLU A 16 0.90 -0.11 16.85
C GLU A 16 -0.36 0.27 17.63
N SER A 17 -0.24 0.41 18.96
CA SER A 17 -1.33 0.87 19.84
C SER A 17 -1.85 2.25 19.45
N LEU A 18 -0.95 3.18 19.09
CA LEU A 18 -1.33 4.53 18.65
C LEU A 18 -1.94 4.51 17.25
N GLN A 19 -1.38 3.72 16.32
CA GLN A 19 -1.98 3.55 14.98
C GLN A 19 -3.41 3.02 15.08
N ARG A 20 -3.63 2.04 15.96
CA ARG A 20 -4.95 1.47 16.21
C ARG A 20 -5.94 2.50 16.73
N VAL A 21 -5.54 3.31 17.72
CA VAL A 21 -6.40 4.38 18.26
C VAL A 21 -6.79 5.39 17.17
N LEU A 22 -5.85 5.75 16.29
CA LEU A 22 -6.11 6.72 15.21
C LEU A 22 -6.98 6.15 14.09
N GLU A 23 -6.85 4.86 13.76
CA GLU A 23 -7.52 4.25 12.62
C GLU A 23 -8.96 3.76 12.94
N LEU A 24 -9.21 3.30 14.17
CA LEU A 24 -10.51 2.73 14.56
C LEU A 24 -11.72 3.65 14.32
N PRO A 25 -11.67 4.98 14.54
CA PRO A 25 -12.74 5.90 14.13
C PRO A 25 -13.13 5.76 12.66
N GLY A 26 -12.15 5.67 11.76
CA GLY A 26 -12.39 5.48 10.33
C GLY A 26 -12.94 4.09 10.03
N GLN A 27 -12.46 3.05 10.71
CA GLN A 27 -12.99 1.69 10.54
C GLN A 27 -14.46 1.61 10.92
N ARG A 28 -14.87 2.20 12.06
CA ARG A 28 -16.28 2.26 12.46
C ARG A 28 -17.14 3.01 11.44
N GLY A 29 -16.65 4.15 10.97
CA GLY A 29 -17.30 4.93 9.91
C GLY A 29 -17.52 4.13 8.63
N LEU A 30 -16.51 3.34 8.21
CA LEU A 30 -16.60 2.44 7.06
C LEU A 30 -17.59 1.31 7.30
N MET A 31 -17.61 0.66 8.47
CA MET A 31 -18.51 -0.47 8.75
C MET A 31 -19.99 -0.08 8.60
N ARG A 32 -20.38 1.15 9.00
CA ARG A 32 -21.75 1.65 8.76
C ARG A 32 -22.11 1.75 7.29
N VAL A 33 -21.16 2.17 6.45
CA VAL A 33 -21.37 2.24 5.01
C VAL A 33 -21.45 0.84 4.41
N ILE A 34 -20.59 -0.07 4.84
CA ILE A 34 -20.63 -1.48 4.43
C ILE A 34 -22.00 -2.09 4.77
N ASP A 35 -22.50 -1.88 5.99
CA ASP A 35 -23.82 -2.35 6.41
C ASP A 35 -24.95 -1.74 5.59
N ALA A 36 -24.93 -0.41 5.38
CA ALA A 36 -25.91 0.28 4.54
C ALA A 36 -25.92 -0.22 3.08
N MET A 37 -24.76 -0.65 2.57
CA MET A 37 -24.59 -1.26 1.25
C MET A 37 -24.77 -2.80 1.26
N ARG A 38 -25.23 -3.38 2.38
CA ARG A 38 -25.43 -4.83 2.56
C ARG A 38 -24.17 -5.66 2.27
N GLY A 39 -23.00 -5.09 2.50
CA GLY A 39 -21.71 -5.72 2.26
C GLY A 39 -21.34 -5.89 0.79
N VAL A 40 -22.06 -5.26 -0.14
CA VAL A 40 -21.80 -5.38 -1.58
C VAL A 40 -20.96 -4.18 -2.06
N PRO A 41 -19.67 -4.36 -2.38
CA PRO A 41 -18.87 -3.30 -2.98
C PRO A 41 -19.29 -3.07 -4.44
N GLY A 42 -18.98 -1.90 -4.97
CA GLY A 42 -19.05 -1.64 -6.41
C GLY A 42 -18.08 -2.50 -7.22
N PRO A 43 -18.05 -2.35 -8.56
CA PRO A 43 -17.10 -3.03 -9.42
C PRO A 43 -15.65 -2.77 -9.01
N PHE A 44 -14.80 -3.79 -9.09
CA PHE A 44 -13.37 -3.66 -8.79
C PHE A 44 -12.65 -2.82 -9.85
N THR A 45 -11.83 -1.87 -9.39
CA THR A 45 -10.94 -1.06 -10.22
C THR A 45 -9.54 -1.06 -9.61
N THR A 46 -8.50 -1.00 -10.45
CA THR A 46 -7.09 -0.94 -10.03
C THR A 46 -6.31 -0.11 -11.06
N ASP A 47 -5.32 0.66 -10.60
CA ASP A 47 -4.34 1.35 -11.43
C ASP A 47 -2.97 0.64 -11.42
N GLY A 48 -2.90 -0.60 -10.92
CA GLY A 48 -1.66 -1.34 -10.69
C GLY A 48 -1.06 -0.99 -9.35
N CYS A 49 0.15 -0.45 -9.32
CA CYS A 49 0.69 0.15 -8.11
C CYS A 49 0.24 1.62 -8.01
N SER A 50 -0.58 1.90 -6.99
CA SER A 50 -1.25 3.18 -6.72
C SER A 50 -0.36 4.42 -6.86
N GLY A 51 -1.01 5.56 -7.18
CA GLY A 51 -0.34 6.87 -7.29
C GLY A 51 0.30 7.10 -8.66
N GLY A 52 -0.11 6.34 -9.68
CA GLY A 52 0.42 6.44 -11.03
C GLY A 52 1.80 5.79 -11.22
N LEU A 53 2.26 4.98 -10.27
CA LEU A 53 3.57 4.33 -10.34
C LEU A 53 3.66 3.35 -11.52
N SER A 54 2.62 2.54 -11.74
CA SER A 54 2.55 1.66 -12.91
C SER A 54 2.55 2.44 -14.23
N ALA A 55 1.82 3.55 -14.31
CA ALA A 55 1.78 4.40 -15.51
C ALA A 55 3.13 5.10 -15.76
N GLY A 56 3.77 5.62 -14.71
CA GLY A 56 5.10 6.23 -14.77
C GLY A 56 6.19 5.22 -15.17
N TRP A 57 6.10 3.98 -14.70
CA TRP A 57 7.01 2.91 -15.07
C TRP A 57 6.88 2.53 -16.55
N ALA A 58 5.65 2.41 -17.05
CA ALA A 58 5.39 2.15 -18.46
C ALA A 58 5.98 3.27 -19.33
N LEU A 59 5.75 4.53 -18.95
CA LEU A 59 6.35 5.68 -19.64
C LEU A 59 7.89 5.63 -19.64
N LEU A 60 8.52 5.34 -18.50
CA LEU A 60 9.98 5.22 -18.42
C LEU A 60 10.51 4.08 -19.30
N SER A 61 9.78 2.97 -19.35
CA SER A 61 10.10 1.83 -20.22
C SER A 61 10.08 2.21 -21.70
N ASP A 62 9.15 3.07 -22.11
CA ASP A 62 9.01 3.50 -23.49
C ASP A 62 10.08 4.54 -23.91
N VAL A 63 10.56 5.38 -22.98
CA VAL A 63 11.40 6.55 -23.31
C VAL A 63 12.87 6.40 -22.93
N VAL A 64 13.23 5.49 -22.02
CA VAL A 64 14.61 5.31 -21.56
C VAL A 64 15.24 4.10 -22.27
N PRO A 65 16.24 4.31 -23.15
CA PRO A 65 16.90 3.21 -23.84
C PRO A 65 17.51 2.19 -22.86
N GLY A 66 17.25 0.90 -23.08
CA GLY A 66 17.76 -0.19 -22.24
C GLY A 66 17.02 -0.40 -20.92
N PHE A 67 16.00 0.41 -20.61
CA PHE A 67 15.23 0.26 -19.37
C PHE A 67 14.41 -1.03 -19.35
N THR A 68 13.71 -1.35 -20.44
CA THR A 68 12.94 -2.59 -20.55
C THR A 68 13.84 -3.82 -20.46
N ASP A 69 15.04 -3.76 -21.03
CA ASP A 69 16.02 -4.85 -20.98
C ASP A 69 16.51 -5.10 -19.55
N ALA A 70 16.63 -4.05 -18.73
CA ALA A 70 17.05 -4.15 -17.34
C ALA A 70 15.91 -4.47 -16.35
N TYR A 71 14.71 -3.94 -16.60
CA TYR A 71 13.66 -3.84 -15.58
C TYR A 71 12.24 -4.25 -16.02
N ALA A 72 12.08 -4.71 -17.27
CA ALA A 72 10.80 -5.02 -17.92
C ALA A 72 9.84 -3.81 -18.08
N HIS A 73 8.80 -3.98 -18.90
CA HIS A 73 7.87 -2.92 -19.29
C HIS A 73 6.88 -2.51 -18.17
N ARG A 74 6.72 -3.37 -17.15
CA ARG A 74 5.89 -3.13 -15.97
C ARG A 74 6.69 -3.51 -14.73
N PRO A 75 6.40 -2.92 -13.56
CA PRO A 75 7.08 -3.29 -12.33
C PRO A 75 6.93 -4.80 -12.09
N PRO A 76 8.01 -5.55 -11.83
CA PRO A 76 7.94 -6.99 -11.57
C PRO A 76 7.02 -7.39 -10.41
N TRP A 77 6.73 -6.44 -9.51
CA TRP A 77 5.83 -6.61 -8.35
C TRP A 77 4.40 -6.07 -8.57
N GLU A 78 4.00 -5.68 -9.78
CA GLU A 78 2.68 -5.09 -10.05
C GLU A 78 1.52 -6.01 -9.61
N THR A 79 1.69 -7.32 -9.75
CA THR A 79 0.70 -8.31 -9.29
C THR A 79 0.49 -8.28 -7.78
N CYS A 80 1.51 -7.93 -6.99
CA CYS A 80 1.40 -7.72 -5.56
C CYS A 80 0.50 -6.53 -5.23
N CYS A 81 0.63 -5.43 -5.99
CA CYS A 81 -0.21 -4.24 -5.83
C CYS A 81 -1.67 -4.53 -6.19
N ILE A 82 -1.93 -5.24 -7.31
CA ILE A 82 -3.30 -5.62 -7.69
C ILE A 82 -3.95 -6.51 -6.63
N ALA A 83 -3.19 -7.43 -6.00
CA ALA A 83 -3.72 -8.26 -4.92
C ALA A 83 -4.04 -7.42 -3.66
N HIS A 84 -3.21 -6.44 -3.33
CA HIS A 84 -3.45 -5.49 -2.24
C HIS A 84 -4.68 -4.63 -2.50
N ASP A 85 -4.83 -4.09 -3.71
CA ASP A 85 -6.01 -3.34 -4.15
C ASP A 85 -7.28 -4.16 -3.98
N ARG A 86 -7.27 -5.46 -4.31
CA ARG A 86 -8.44 -6.33 -4.11
C ARG A 86 -8.83 -6.43 -2.65
N ALA A 87 -7.86 -6.57 -1.75
CA ALA A 87 -8.13 -6.58 -0.31
C ALA A 87 -8.69 -5.24 0.16
N TYR A 88 -8.11 -4.13 -0.32
CA TYR A 88 -8.54 -2.78 -0.01
C TYR A 88 -9.96 -2.49 -0.52
N HIS A 89 -10.28 -2.91 -1.74
CA HIS A 89 -11.58 -2.71 -2.39
C HIS A 89 -12.72 -3.23 -1.53
N VAL A 90 -12.55 -4.44 -1.00
CA VAL A 90 -13.57 -5.15 -0.23
C VAL A 90 -13.40 -4.98 1.29
N ALA A 91 -12.50 -4.10 1.73
CA ALA A 91 -12.15 -3.93 3.14
C ALA A 91 -11.81 -5.26 3.84
N GLY A 92 -11.13 -6.17 3.14
CA GLY A 92 -10.80 -7.51 3.63
C GLY A 92 -12.00 -8.38 4.01
N GLY A 93 -13.22 -8.00 3.59
CA GLY A 93 -14.46 -8.67 4.00
C GLY A 93 -14.84 -8.43 5.47
N ALA A 94 -14.22 -7.45 6.13
CA ALA A 94 -14.50 -7.13 7.53
C ALA A 94 -15.95 -6.63 7.73
N ARG A 95 -16.53 -7.00 8.86
CA ARG A 95 -17.87 -6.53 9.29
C ARG A 95 -17.82 -5.69 10.56
N GLU A 96 -16.73 -5.81 11.31
CA GLU A 96 -16.48 -5.06 12.55
C GLU A 96 -15.22 -4.22 12.42
N ALA A 97 -15.13 -3.11 13.17
CA ALA A 97 -14.04 -2.15 13.04
C ALA A 97 -12.67 -2.76 13.36
N GLU A 98 -12.59 -3.59 14.39
CA GLU A 98 -11.39 -4.30 14.82
C GLU A 98 -10.95 -5.34 13.77
N GLN A 99 -11.92 -6.01 13.14
CA GLN A 99 -11.64 -6.91 12.01
C GLN A 99 -11.09 -6.11 10.83
N GLY A 100 -11.64 -4.92 10.57
CA GLY A 100 -11.17 -4.02 9.52
C GLY A 100 -9.73 -3.58 9.73
N TYR A 101 -9.37 -3.18 10.97
CA TYR A 101 -8.00 -2.84 11.32
C TYR A 101 -7.04 -4.02 11.11
N ALA A 102 -7.40 -5.19 11.64
CA ALA A 102 -6.57 -6.39 11.53
C ALA A 102 -6.42 -6.85 10.07
N ALA A 103 -7.50 -6.81 9.28
CA ALA A 103 -7.50 -7.19 7.88
C ALA A 103 -6.65 -6.22 7.04
N ARG A 104 -6.70 -4.91 7.33
CA ARG A 104 -5.84 -3.93 6.66
C ARG A 104 -4.37 -4.18 6.96
N LEU A 105 -4.02 -4.36 8.24
CA LEU A 105 -2.64 -4.69 8.62
C LEU A 105 -2.15 -5.97 7.94
N ALA A 106 -2.99 -7.00 7.87
CA ALA A 106 -2.67 -8.25 7.17
C ALA A 106 -2.45 -8.04 5.67
N ALA A 107 -3.30 -7.24 5.00
CA ALA A 107 -3.14 -6.89 3.60
C ALA A 107 -1.82 -6.13 3.34
N ASP A 108 -1.50 -5.16 4.19
CA ASP A 108 -0.27 -4.36 4.10
C ASP A 108 0.98 -5.22 4.30
N MET A 109 0.95 -6.15 5.26
CA MET A 109 2.03 -7.13 5.47
C MET A 109 2.16 -8.11 4.30
N ALA A 110 1.04 -8.54 3.70
CA ALA A 110 1.06 -9.40 2.53
C ALA A 110 1.67 -8.71 1.31
N LEU A 111 1.37 -7.42 1.10
CA LEU A 111 2.02 -6.60 0.08
C LEU A 111 3.53 -6.55 0.29
N ARG A 112 3.97 -6.21 1.51
CA ARG A 112 5.39 -6.16 1.88
C ARG A 112 6.08 -7.49 1.57
N ALA A 113 5.51 -8.61 2.01
CA ALA A 113 6.08 -9.93 1.78
C ALA A 113 6.16 -10.29 0.29
N CYS A 114 5.11 -9.98 -0.49
CA CYS A 114 5.07 -10.25 -1.92
C CYS A 114 6.11 -9.44 -2.70
N VAL A 115 6.22 -8.14 -2.42
CA VAL A 115 7.22 -7.25 -3.05
C VAL A 115 8.63 -7.71 -2.71
N ALA A 116 8.90 -8.01 -1.44
CA ALA A 116 10.21 -8.50 -1.01
C ALA A 116 10.59 -9.85 -1.63
N ALA A 117 9.60 -10.71 -1.94
CA ALA A 117 9.82 -11.99 -2.59
C ALA A 117 9.90 -11.90 -4.12
N THR A 118 9.73 -10.72 -4.72
CA THR A 118 9.79 -10.54 -6.17
C THR A 118 11.21 -10.84 -6.67
N PRO A 119 11.38 -11.79 -7.60
CA PRO A 119 12.70 -12.17 -8.10
C PRO A 119 13.34 -11.02 -8.88
N ALA A 120 14.67 -10.94 -8.82
CA ALA A 120 15.43 -10.07 -9.72
C ALA A 120 15.18 -10.51 -11.17
N THR A 121 14.94 -9.56 -12.08
CA THR A 121 15.05 -9.84 -13.52
C THR A 121 16.51 -10.15 -13.85
N GLU A 122 16.77 -11.15 -14.70
CA GLU A 122 18.14 -11.40 -15.19
C GLU A 122 18.64 -10.15 -15.93
N GLY A 123 19.75 -9.56 -15.47
CA GLY A 123 20.27 -8.29 -15.98
C GLY A 123 20.12 -7.10 -15.01
N ALA A 124 19.26 -7.20 -13.98
CA ALA A 124 19.29 -6.28 -12.85
C ALA A 124 20.53 -6.63 -12.00
N GLY A 125 21.66 -5.96 -12.29
CA GLY A 125 22.99 -6.26 -11.74
C GLY A 125 23.07 -6.26 -10.22
N SER A 126 22.65 -7.35 -9.58
CA SER A 126 22.90 -7.62 -8.18
C SER A 126 23.92 -8.76 -8.09
N PRO A 127 25.16 -8.48 -7.65
CA PRO A 127 26.14 -9.52 -7.39
C PRO A 127 25.58 -10.48 -6.35
N SER A 128 25.64 -11.77 -6.65
CA SER A 128 25.18 -12.87 -5.81
C SER A 128 25.64 -12.72 -4.35
N GLY A 129 24.68 -12.43 -3.44
CA GLY A 129 24.92 -12.38 -1.99
C GLY A 129 24.14 -11.31 -1.20
N THR A 130 23.43 -10.39 -1.87
CA THR A 130 22.64 -9.32 -1.26
C THR A 130 21.18 -9.71 -1.04
N ALA A 131 20.48 -9.03 -0.12
CA ALA A 131 19.04 -9.18 0.13
C ALA A 131 18.23 -9.13 -1.18
N PRO A 132 16.98 -9.68 -1.24
CA PRO A 132 16.14 -9.56 -2.41
C PRO A 132 16.10 -8.11 -2.89
N PRO A 133 16.20 -7.83 -4.21
CA PRO A 133 16.44 -6.47 -4.73
C PRO A 133 15.37 -5.45 -4.33
N TYR A 134 14.22 -5.91 -3.83
CA TYR A 134 13.06 -5.10 -3.48
C TYR A 134 12.73 -5.10 -1.98
N ALA A 135 13.62 -5.58 -1.09
CA ALA A 135 13.35 -5.60 0.34
C ALA A 135 13.15 -4.18 0.92
N ASP A 136 14.03 -3.24 0.60
CA ASP A 136 13.89 -1.84 1.05
C ASP A 136 12.67 -1.16 0.45
N LEU A 137 12.35 -1.47 -0.81
CA LEU A 137 11.14 -1.00 -1.48
C LEU A 137 9.89 -1.53 -0.78
N ALA A 138 9.86 -2.81 -0.41
CA ALA A 138 8.75 -3.41 0.30
C ALA A 138 8.48 -2.71 1.64
N ASP A 139 9.54 -2.36 2.38
CA ASP A 139 9.44 -1.66 3.65
C ASP A 139 8.91 -0.23 3.47
N ALA A 140 9.40 0.48 2.44
CA ALA A 140 8.91 1.81 2.09
C ALA A 140 7.42 1.77 1.67
N MET A 141 7.03 0.79 0.84
CA MET A 141 5.64 0.58 0.42
C MET A 141 4.74 0.29 1.61
N PHE A 142 5.16 -0.59 2.53
CA PHE A 142 4.43 -0.86 3.77
C PHE A 142 4.17 0.41 4.57
N GLY A 143 5.20 1.23 4.79
CA GLY A 143 5.04 2.51 5.49
C GLY A 143 4.06 3.45 4.80
N ALA A 144 4.16 3.57 3.47
CA ALA A 144 3.29 4.42 2.67
C ALA A 144 1.81 4.00 2.74
N VAL A 145 1.50 2.70 2.61
CA VAL A 145 0.10 2.22 2.66
C VAL A 145 -0.49 2.29 4.07
N ARG A 146 0.32 2.11 5.13
CA ARG A 146 -0.11 2.30 6.52
C ARG A 146 -0.54 3.74 6.78
N LEU A 147 0.21 4.71 6.27
CA LEU A 147 -0.06 6.15 6.45
C LEU A 147 -1.18 6.66 5.52
N GLY A 148 -1.11 6.35 4.23
CA GLY A 148 -1.99 6.93 3.21
C GLY A 148 -3.25 6.12 2.90
N GLY A 149 -3.31 4.86 3.30
CA GLY A 149 -4.38 3.94 2.91
C GLY A 149 -5.55 3.85 3.87
N GLY A 150 -5.63 4.69 4.91
CA GLY A 150 -6.65 4.56 5.96
C GLY A 150 -8.09 4.74 5.45
N PRO A 151 -9.09 4.14 6.13
CA PRO A 151 -10.51 4.31 5.78
C PRO A 151 -10.97 5.76 5.95
N CYS A 152 -12.04 6.13 5.23
CA CYS A 152 -12.69 7.45 5.32
C CYS A 152 -11.76 8.66 5.09
N SER A 153 -10.64 8.49 4.39
CA SER A 153 -9.69 9.56 4.05
C SER A 153 -10.12 10.40 2.85
N GLY A 154 -11.15 9.96 2.11
CA GLY A 154 -11.55 10.57 0.84
C GLY A 154 -10.64 10.23 -0.35
N LEU A 155 -9.54 9.53 -0.13
CA LEU A 155 -8.64 9.08 -1.18
C LEU A 155 -9.29 7.96 -2.03
N PRO A 156 -9.03 7.92 -3.35
CA PRO A 156 -9.64 6.93 -4.23
C PRO A 156 -9.08 5.51 -4.02
N TRP A 157 -7.91 5.36 -3.39
CA TRP A 157 -7.27 4.09 -3.02
C TRP A 157 -7.36 3.78 -1.52
N ARG A 158 -8.29 4.42 -0.79
CA ARG A 158 -8.46 4.20 0.66
C ARG A 158 -8.89 2.75 0.97
N TRP A 159 -8.67 2.30 2.18
CA TRP A 159 -9.29 1.07 2.69
C TRP A 159 -10.82 1.14 2.56
N GLY A 160 -11.40 0.13 1.92
CA GLY A 160 -12.82 0.06 1.58
C GLY A 160 -13.23 0.95 0.41
N TYR A 161 -12.34 1.25 -0.54
CA TYR A 161 -12.68 2.15 -1.67
C TYR A 161 -13.79 1.61 -2.58
N GLY A 162 -14.09 0.32 -2.54
CA GLY A 162 -15.23 -0.27 -3.24
C GLY A 162 -16.59 0.12 -2.66
N PHE A 163 -16.61 0.71 -1.47
CA PHE A 163 -17.81 1.22 -0.82
C PHE A 163 -17.94 2.74 -1.01
N ALA A 164 -19.12 3.27 -0.70
CA ALA A 164 -19.35 4.71 -0.75
C ALA A 164 -18.40 5.48 0.19
N PRO A 165 -18.19 6.79 -0.03
CA PRO A 165 -17.44 7.61 0.91
C PRO A 165 -18.01 7.54 2.32
N CYS A 166 -17.12 7.59 3.32
CA CYS A 166 -17.46 7.57 4.73
C CYS A 166 -16.74 8.69 5.46
N ILE A 167 -17.20 8.98 6.68
CA ILE A 167 -16.56 9.91 7.62
C ILE A 167 -16.15 9.14 8.88
N PRO A 168 -15.00 9.45 9.50
CA PRO A 168 -14.60 8.82 10.76
C PRO A 168 -15.62 9.09 11.89
N GLU A 169 -15.83 8.10 12.74
CA GLU A 169 -16.57 8.27 14.00
C GLU A 169 -15.69 8.90 15.06
N LEU A 170 -15.72 10.24 15.11
CA LEU A 170 -15.17 10.96 16.23
C LEU A 170 -15.96 10.60 17.50
N PRO A 171 -15.27 10.43 18.65
CA PRO A 171 -15.91 10.25 19.95
C PRO A 171 -16.78 11.45 20.33
#